data_AF-A0A3Q0J428-F1
#
_entry.id   AF-A0A3Q0J428-F1
#
_cell.length_a   1.000
_cell.length_b   1.000
_cell.length_c   1.000
_cell.angle_alpha   90.00
_cell.angle_beta   90.00
_cell.angle_gamma   90.00
#
_symmetry.space_group_name_H-M   'P 1'
#
loop_
_entity.id
_entity.type
_entity.pdbx_description
1 polymer ?
#
loop_
_entity_poly.entity_id
_entity_poly.type
_entity_poly.pdbx_seq_one_letter_code
_entity_poly.pdbx_strand_id
1 'polypeptide(L)' 'MTEENHLKLRRAKSAAVVEDIQRQEYKIRRWQPDKPCHKHRDSLFSWSSGFGDFTGFVNWAFLLLFMGGTRLFLENLLK' A
#
# COMPACT_ATOMS: atom_id res chain seq x y z
N MET A 1 -48.55 -6.24 6.54
CA MET A 1 -47.24 -5.60 6.32
C MET A 1 -46.21 -6.50 6.98
N THR A 2 -45.45 -7.20 6.15
CA THR A 2 -44.95 -8.57 6.37
C THR A 2 -43.59 -8.63 7.09
N GLU A 3 -43.46 -9.63 7.98
CA GLU A 3 -42.27 -10.06 8.73
C GLU A 3 -40.97 -10.22 7.89
N GLU A 4 -41.08 -10.34 6.57
CA GLU A 4 -39.95 -10.47 5.66
C GLU A 4 -39.00 -9.25 5.63
N ASN A 5 -39.46 -8.07 6.03
CA ASN A 5 -38.63 -6.86 6.06
C ASN A 5 -37.62 -6.84 7.23
N HIS A 6 -37.91 -7.54 8.33
CA HIS A 6 -37.00 -7.58 9.49
C HIS A 6 -35.77 -8.48 9.24
N LEU A 7 -35.88 -9.47 8.34
CA LEU A 7 -34.77 -10.34 7.97
C LEU A 7 -33.81 -9.69 6.96
N LYS A 8 -34.27 -8.74 6.14
CA LYS A 8 -33.45 -8.06 5.13
C LYS A 8 -32.48 -7.01 5.71
N LEU A 9 -32.74 -6.50 6.91
CA LEU A 9 -31.91 -5.47 7.58
C LEU A 9 -30.75 -6.04 8.43
N ARG A 10 -30.64 -7.37 8.54
CA ARG A 10 -29.57 -8.02 9.31
C ARG A 10 -28.22 -8.07 8.60
N ARG A 11 -28.14 -7.69 7.32
CA ARG A 11 -27.00 -8.08 6.45
C ARG A 11 -25.87 -7.04 6.26
N ALA A 12 -25.91 -5.86 6.89
CA ALA A 12 -24.85 -4.85 6.65
C ALA A 12 -24.58 -3.86 7.79
N LYS A 13 -24.90 -4.17 9.05
CA LYS A 13 -24.60 -3.25 10.17
C LYS A 13 -23.14 -3.27 10.62
N SER A 14 -22.37 -4.29 10.23
CA SER A 14 -20.98 -4.46 10.68
C SER A 14 -20.03 -3.40 10.11
N ALA A 15 -20.18 -2.99 8.85
CA ALA A 15 -19.28 -2.02 8.22
C ALA A 15 -19.37 -0.64 8.90
N ALA A 16 -20.58 -0.14 9.15
CA ALA A 16 -20.79 1.13 9.86
C ALA A 16 -20.31 1.07 11.32
N VAL A 17 -20.55 -0.06 12.00
CA VAL A 17 -20.07 -0.27 13.38
C VAL A 17 -18.54 -0.31 13.43
N VAL A 18 -17.88 -0.97 12.47
CA VAL A 18 -16.42 -1.02 12.38
C VAL A 18 -15.84 0.39 12.14
N GLU A 19 -16.45 1.16 11.24
CA GLU A 19 -16.02 2.54 10.97
C GLU A 19 -16.17 3.44 12.22
N ASP A 20 -17.28 3.31 12.95
CA ASP A 20 -17.53 4.08 14.18
C ASP A 20 -16.53 3.72 15.30
N ILE A 21 -16.22 2.43 15.47
CA ILE A 21 -15.22 1.95 16.43
C ILE A 21 -13.84 2.51 16.10
N GLN A 22 -13.41 2.41 14.83
CA GLN A 22 -12.13 2.96 14.37
C GLN A 22 -12.04 4.48 14.60
N ARG A 23 -13.16 5.20 14.39
CA ARG A 23 -13.24 6.64 14.59
C ARG A 23 -13.14 7.03 16.06
N GLN A 24 -13.75 6.26 16.96
CA GLN A 24 -13.63 6.47 18.40
C GLN A 24 -12.22 6.17 18.90
N GLU A 25 -11.62 5.06 18.48
CA GLU A 25 -10.24 4.70 18.81
C GLU A 25 -9.25 5.76 18.31
N TYR A 26 -9.43 6.29 17.10
CA TYR A 26 -8.59 7.36 16.56
C TYR A 26 -8.65 8.63 17.42
N LYS A 27 -9.85 9.02 17.88
CA LYS A 27 -10.02 10.17 18.78
C LYS A 27 -9.27 9.95 20.08
N ILE A 28 -9.43 8.78 20.71
CA ILE A 28 -8.77 8.44 21.98
C ILE A 28 -7.25 8.45 21.81
N ARG A 29 -6.71 7.84 20.73
CA ARG A 29 -5.28 7.82 20.43
C ARG A 29 -4.69 9.20 20.17
N ARG A 30 -5.47 10.15 19.64
CA ARG A 30 -5.02 11.53 19.39
C ARG A 30 -4.80 12.34 20.67
N TRP A 31 -5.50 11.99 21.75
CA TRP A 31 -5.38 12.66 23.06
C TRP A 31 -4.34 12.00 23.99
N GLN A 32 -3.69 10.92 23.55
CA GLN A 32 -2.61 10.30 24.31
C GLN A 32 -1.35 11.19 24.27
N PRO A 33 -0.67 11.41 25.42
CA PRO A 33 0.55 12.23 25.48
C PRO A 33 1.71 11.57 24.71
N ASP A 34 1.74 10.24 24.66
CA ASP A 34 2.68 9.46 23.87
C ASP A 34 2.20 9.36 22.42
N LYS A 35 2.92 10.00 21.51
CA LYS A 35 2.63 9.93 20.08
C LYS A 35 3.40 8.73 19.49
N PRO A 36 2.75 7.62 19.12
CA PRO A 36 3.44 6.54 18.44
C PRO A 36 4.00 7.04 17.11
N CYS A 37 5.32 6.96 16.94
CA CYS A 37 6.00 7.32 15.69
C CYS A 37 5.76 6.28 14.58
N HIS A 38 5.49 5.03 14.97
CA HIS A 38 5.17 3.94 14.07
C HIS A 38 3.71 4.00 13.62
N LYS A 39 3.51 4.04 12.30
CA LYS A 39 2.20 3.91 11.66
C LYS A 39 2.15 2.57 10.96
N HIS A 40 0.99 1.92 10.96
CA HIS A 40 0.74 0.81 10.03
C HIS A 40 0.89 1.37 8.61
N ARG A 41 1.88 0.86 7.88
CA ARG A 41 2.14 1.20 6.48
C ARG A 41 2.37 -0.13 5.78
N ASP A 42 1.67 -0.33 4.68
CA ASP A 42 1.88 -1.49 3.82
C ASP A 42 3.29 -1.45 3.21
N SER A 43 3.83 -2.60 2.81
CA SER A 43 5.12 -2.64 2.13
C SER A 43 5.10 -1.71 0.91
N LEU A 44 6.25 -1.11 0.56
CA LEU A 44 6.34 -0.25 -0.64
C LEU A 44 5.93 -1.00 -1.91
N PHE A 45 6.12 -2.33 -1.93
CA PHE A 45 5.70 -3.24 -3.01
C PHE A 45 4.26 -3.73 -2.90
N SER A 46 3.50 -3.32 -1.87
CA SER A 46 2.07 -3.63 -1.80
C SER A 46 1.33 -2.86 -2.89
N TRP A 47 0.40 -3.55 -3.57
CA TRP A 47 -0.46 -2.96 -4.60
C TRP A 47 -1.32 -1.79 -4.08
N SER A 48 -1.55 -1.69 -2.76
CA SER A 48 -2.28 -0.62 -2.08
C SER A 48 -1.41 0.57 -1.64
N SER A 49 -0.07 0.51 -1.75
CA SER A 49 0.82 1.44 -1.04
C SER A 49 0.87 2.86 -1.64
N GLY A 50 0.44 3.03 -2.90
CA GLY A 50 0.51 4.31 -3.62
C GLY A 50 1.94 4.73 -4.00
N PHE A 51 2.92 3.83 -3.89
CA PHE A 51 4.30 4.07 -4.31
C PHE A 51 4.42 4.01 -5.84
N GLY A 52 4.67 5.16 -6.47
CA GLY A 52 4.78 5.29 -7.93
C GLY A 52 6.18 5.67 -8.45
N ASP A 53 7.14 5.96 -7.56
CA ASP A 53 8.47 6.41 -7.97
C ASP A 53 9.49 5.25 -7.98
N PHE A 54 9.55 4.56 -9.11
CA PHE A 54 10.51 3.48 -9.37
C PHE A 54 11.75 3.96 -10.13
N THR A 55 11.95 5.28 -10.24
CA THR A 55 13.02 5.87 -11.06
C THR A 55 14.40 5.39 -10.63
N GLY A 56 14.62 5.23 -9.31
CA GLY A 56 15.86 4.70 -8.77
C GLY A 56 16.13 3.24 -9.16
N PHE A 57 15.09 2.40 -9.23
CA PHE A 57 15.22 1.01 -9.66
C PHE A 57 15.55 0.92 -11.14
N VAL A 58 14.88 1.73 -11.97
CA VAL A 58 15.15 1.82 -13.41
C VAL A 58 16.58 2.30 -13.68
N ASN A 59 17.03 3.34 -12.98
CA ASN A 59 18.41 3.83 -13.11
C ASN A 59 19.44 2.76 -12.71
N TRP A 60 19.17 2.02 -11.63
CA TRP A 60 20.05 0.94 -11.19
C TRP A 60 20.08 -0.23 -12.19
N ALA A 61 18.93 -0.58 -12.78
CA ALA A 61 18.85 -1.58 -13.85
C ALA A 61 19.69 -1.16 -15.07
N PHE A 62 19.64 0.12 -15.48
CA PHE A 62 20.49 0.63 -16.56
C PHE A 62 21.98 0.54 -16.21
N LEU A 63 22.38 0.86 -14.98
CA LEU A 63 23.78 0.74 -14.55
C LEU A 63 24.27 -0.71 -14.61
N LEU A 64 23.46 -1.66 -14.15
CA LEU A 64 23.81 -3.09 -14.22
C LEU A 64 23.86 -3.60 -15.65
N LEU A 65 22.89 -3.21 -16.48
CA LEU A 65 22.83 -3.59 -17.89
C LEU A 65 24.02 -3.01 -18.65
N PHE A 66 24.37 -1.75 -18.40
CA PHE A 66 25.54 -1.14 -18.99
C PHE A 66 26.82 -1.85 -18.56
N MET A 67 27.06 -2.04 -17.26
CA MET A 67 28.28 -2.72 -16.79
C MET A 67 28.40 -4.16 -17.33
N GLY A 68 27.32 -4.93 -17.35
CA GLY A 68 27.35 -6.33 -17.84
C GLY A 68 27.33 -6.46 -19.37
N GLY A 69 26.62 -5.56 -20.05
CA GLY A 69 26.37 -5.61 -21.49
C GLY A 69 27.41 -4.87 -22.33
N THR A 70 28.17 -3.93 -21.75
CA THR A 70 29.18 -3.14 -22.48
C THR A 70 30.20 -4.04 -23.18
N ARG A 71 30.67 -5.09 -22.51
CA ARG A 71 31.63 -6.03 -23.11
C ARG A 71 31.07 -6.71 -24.37
N LEU A 72 29.88 -7.30 -24.28
CA LEU A 72 29.21 -7.96 -25.41
C LEU A 72 28.85 -6.98 -26.52
N PHE A 73 28.46 -5.75 -26.16
CA PHE A 73 28.15 -4.69 -27.12
C PHE A 73 29.37 -4.22 -27.90
N LEU A 74 30.51 -3.99 -27.23
CA LEU A 74 31.77 -3.64 -27.89
C LEU A 74 32.28 -4.79 -28.78
N GLU A 75 32.20 -6.04 -28.31
CA GLU A 75 32.60 -7.21 -29.09
C GLU A 75 31.74 -7.41 -30.35
N ASN A 76 30.45 -7.05 -30.32
CA ASN A 76 29.56 -7.13 -31.48
C ASN A 76 29.64 -5.92 -32.42
N LEU A 77 30.02 -4.73 -31.93
CA LEU A 77 30.15 -3.53 -32.78
C LEU A 77 31.45 -3.49 -33.58
N LEU A 78 32.53 -4.07 -33.05
CA LEU A 78 33.84 -4.10 -33.69
C LEU A 78 34.05 -5.30 -34.63
N LYS A 79 33.03 -6.16 -34.73
CA LYS A 79 32.98 -7.33 -35.61
C LYS A 79 32.24 -6.98 -36.89
#